data_AF-A0A2V1CX61-F1
#
_entry.id   AF-A0A2V1CX61-F1
#
_cell.length_a   1.000
_cell.length_b   1.000
_cell.length_c   1.000
_cell.angle_alpha   90.00
_cell.angle_beta   90.00
_cell.angle_gamma   90.00
#
_symmetry.space_group_name_H-M   'P 1'
#
loop_
_entity.id
_entity.type
_entity.pdbx_description
1 polymer ?
#
loop_
_entity_poly.entity_id
_entity_poly.type
_entity_poly.pdbx_seq_one_letter_code
_entity_poly.pdbx_strand_id
1 'polypeptide(L)'
;DYRYINRDLLKREIDDLNRHNKIPTIHRKERHRLNLIKVIYWTCLQLDSDILAEMSTLPPTSITKYQGDIVYPEGVYEHAPDPPHQPEVGPEDEPPKYIYSSLISLRILLNGAHNSLYGAMGNPKNNIYNTAKTMVDIVKIWRGVLPSILKWHDKEPPSTDLNIARLRAKVYGAWYVVLRPVLFMALEKIKEPPPREASSHGNSPAAAGGPFAIPTAGTRYTSRGLVDPSESNTQRTELIELSHQCIEAAIQSTIAFDRVGAAPDSPYEDYVSTRKGRLIVTNILGTLHAQFGNMIVLAAVWNSPLREWLSHRRESSLNEHNLCQLFRRTIAILDEMAPNSPILRIDTEILRHIYRELGLKLLA
;
A
#
# COMPACT_ATOMS: atom_id res chain seq x y z
N ASP A 1 35.40 17.96 23.96
CA ASP A 1 35.88 17.70 22.60
C ASP A 1 34.94 16.79 21.82
N TYR A 2 34.18 17.34 20.88
CA TYR A 2 33.22 16.60 20.04
C TYR A 2 33.53 16.73 18.54
N ARG A 3 34.80 16.96 18.18
CA ARG A 3 35.16 17.32 16.79
C ARG A 3 35.12 16.15 15.80
N TYR A 4 35.05 14.89 16.25
CA TYR A 4 35.01 13.73 15.36
C TYR A 4 33.95 12.72 15.81
N ILE A 5 33.01 12.40 14.91
CA ILE A 5 32.10 11.27 15.06
C ILE A 5 32.85 10.03 14.56
N ASN A 6 33.02 9.01 15.41
CA ASN A 6 33.54 7.73 14.95
C ASN A 6 32.50 7.06 14.05
N ARG A 7 32.75 7.06 12.74
CA ARG A 7 31.84 6.53 11.73
C ARG A 7 31.62 5.02 11.86
N ASP A 8 32.57 4.29 12.43
CA ASP A 8 32.44 2.84 12.57
C ASP A 8 31.33 2.47 13.57
N LEU A 9 31.03 3.34 14.54
CA LEU A 9 29.93 3.16 15.49
C LEU A 9 28.53 3.40 14.87
N LEU A 10 28.49 3.89 13.62
CA LEU A 10 27.26 4.08 12.86
C LEU A 10 27.04 2.97 11.84
N LYS A 11 28.07 2.14 11.56
CA LYS A 11 28.03 1.15 10.49
C LYS A 11 27.38 -0.17 10.94
N ARG A 12 26.60 -0.82 10.07
CA ARG A 12 26.18 -2.21 10.20
C ARG A 12 27.44 -3.05 10.11
N GLU A 13 27.68 -3.88 11.12
CA GLU A 13 28.74 -4.87 11.05
C GLU A 13 28.35 -5.89 9.99
N ILE A 14 28.97 -5.80 8.80
CA ILE A 14 28.71 -6.74 7.70
C ILE A 14 29.65 -7.96 7.77
N ASP A 15 30.71 -7.96 8.59
CA ASP A 15 31.75 -9.02 8.54
C ASP A 15 32.35 -9.51 9.88
N ASP A 16 31.78 -9.22 11.05
CA ASP A 16 32.43 -9.58 12.34
C ASP A 16 31.83 -10.79 13.07
N LEU A 17 31.52 -11.88 12.34
CA LEU A 17 31.33 -13.20 12.96
C LEU A 17 32.62 -13.75 13.62
N ASN A 18 33.78 -13.10 13.43
CA ASN A 18 35.08 -13.56 13.90
C ASN A 18 35.83 -12.61 14.85
N ARG A 19 35.29 -11.45 15.24
CA ARG A 19 35.96 -10.57 16.21
C ARG A 19 35.31 -10.64 17.58
N HIS A 20 35.95 -11.39 18.48
CA HIS A 20 35.77 -11.33 19.94
C HIS A 20 36.23 -9.98 20.54
N ASN A 21 36.19 -8.89 19.78
CA ASN A 21 36.59 -7.59 20.28
C ASN A 21 35.48 -7.04 21.16
N LYS A 22 35.80 -6.82 22.43
CA LYS A 22 34.94 -6.13 23.40
C LYS A 22 34.35 -4.89 22.73
N ILE A 23 33.03 -4.90 22.53
CA ILE A 23 32.27 -3.73 22.08
C ILE A 23 32.71 -2.57 23.00
N PRO A 24 33.27 -1.47 22.47
CA PRO A 24 33.72 -0.38 23.30
C PRO A 24 32.56 0.10 24.17
N THR A 25 32.79 0.26 25.47
CA THR A 25 31.81 0.89 26.39
C THR A 25 31.66 2.35 26.01
N ILE A 26 30.76 2.63 25.06
CA ILE A 26 30.42 4.00 24.63
C ILE A 26 29.72 4.70 25.78
N HIS A 27 30.22 5.87 26.16
CA HIS A 27 29.60 6.72 27.18
C HIS A 27 28.14 7.06 26.82
N ARG A 28 27.23 7.06 27.79
CA ARG A 28 25.77 7.26 27.60
C ARG A 28 25.43 8.46 26.70
N LYS A 29 26.02 9.62 26.99
CA LYS A 29 25.80 10.84 26.18
C LYS A 29 26.22 10.65 24.73
N GLU A 30 27.29 9.90 24.49
CA GLU A 30 27.77 9.61 23.13
C GLU A 30 26.87 8.58 22.43
N ARG A 31 26.40 7.55 23.15
CA ARG A 31 25.40 6.59 22.61
C ARG A 31 24.12 7.30 22.17
N HIS A 32 23.58 8.18 23.02
CA HIS A 32 22.40 8.97 22.68
C HIS A 32 22.65 9.91 21.49
N ARG A 33 23.80 10.59 21.45
CA ARG A 33 24.19 11.44 20.31
C ARG A 33 24.26 10.64 19.00
N LEU A 34 24.90 9.47 19.02
CA LEU A 34 24.98 8.57 17.86
C LEU A 34 23.59 8.07 17.45
N ASN A 35 22.72 7.75 18.40
CA ASN A 35 21.34 7.36 18.13
C ASN A 35 20.56 8.49 17.43
N LEU A 36 20.69 9.75 17.89
CA LEU A 36 20.09 10.91 17.23
C LEU A 36 20.59 11.07 15.79
N ILE A 37 21.88 10.85 15.53
CA ILE A 37 22.45 10.87 14.18
C ILE A 37 21.79 9.78 13.30
N LYS A 38 21.61 8.56 13.83
CA LYS A 38 20.91 7.48 13.12
C LYS A 38 19.45 7.88 12.83
N VAL A 39 18.73 8.47 13.79
CA VAL A 39 17.35 8.95 13.60
C VAL A 39 17.30 10.02 12.50
N ILE A 40 18.21 10.99 12.51
CA ILE A 40 18.29 12.03 11.48
C ILE A 40 18.52 11.38 10.10
N TYR A 41 19.51 10.50 9.99
CA TYR A 41 19.82 9.81 8.74
C TYR A 41 18.60 9.09 8.16
N TRP A 42 17.95 8.23 8.96
CA TRP A 42 16.82 7.42 8.50
C TRP A 42 15.59 8.28 8.17
N THR A 43 15.39 9.37 8.89
CA THR A 43 14.32 10.34 8.61
C THR A 43 14.58 11.05 7.29
N CYS A 44 15.81 11.53 7.05
CA CYS A 44 16.20 12.14 5.79
C CYS A 44 16.08 11.17 4.61
N LEU A 45 16.51 9.91 4.77
CA LEU A 45 16.39 8.88 3.73
C LEU A 45 14.93 8.58 3.40
N GLN A 46 14.06 8.51 4.42
CA GLN A 46 12.63 8.31 4.22
C GLN A 46 12.00 9.48 3.44
N LEU A 47 12.32 10.73 3.81
CA LEU A 47 11.82 11.92 3.12
C LEU A 47 12.32 12.00 1.68
N ASP A 48 13.61 11.75 1.43
CA ASP A 48 14.20 11.73 0.09
C ASP A 48 13.50 10.68 -0.79
N SER A 49 13.32 9.46 -0.28
CA SER A 49 12.63 8.39 -1.00
C SER A 49 11.16 8.74 -1.30
N ASP A 50 10.47 9.40 -0.36
CA ASP A 50 9.08 9.85 -0.57
C ASP A 50 8.98 10.92 -1.67
N ILE A 51 9.93 11.86 -1.70
CA ILE A 51 9.98 12.92 -2.73
C ILE A 51 10.28 12.32 -4.11
N LEU A 52 11.26 11.43 -4.21
CA LEU A 52 11.68 10.81 -5.47
C LEU A 52 10.62 9.87 -6.04
N ALA A 53 9.81 9.24 -5.20
CA ALA A 53 8.70 8.41 -5.65
C ALA A 53 7.63 9.22 -6.41
N GLU A 54 7.40 10.47 -6.00
CA GLU A 54 6.45 11.39 -6.65
C GLU A 54 7.10 12.19 -7.79
N MET A 55 8.40 12.46 -7.70
CA MET A 55 9.16 13.25 -8.67
C MET A 55 10.35 12.46 -9.21
N SER A 56 10.06 11.40 -9.96
CA SER A 56 11.05 10.44 -10.47
C SER A 56 12.10 11.02 -11.43
N THR A 57 11.89 12.24 -11.93
CA THR A 57 12.85 12.97 -12.76
C THR A 57 13.98 13.61 -11.95
N LEU A 58 13.81 13.74 -10.63
CA LEU A 58 14.85 14.27 -9.76
C LEU A 58 15.94 13.22 -9.50
N PRO A 59 17.22 13.63 -9.46
CA PRO A 59 18.30 12.70 -9.13
C PRO A 59 18.22 12.31 -7.64
N PRO A 60 18.43 11.04 -7.29
CA PRO A 60 18.52 10.63 -5.89
C PRO A 60 19.71 11.30 -5.22
N THR A 61 19.56 11.68 -3.95
CA THR A 61 20.69 12.21 -3.19
C THR A 61 21.69 11.09 -2.85
N SER A 62 22.89 11.47 -2.39
CA SER A 62 23.89 10.48 -1.97
C SER A 62 23.53 9.76 -0.66
N ILE A 63 22.43 10.11 0.01
CA ILE A 63 22.03 9.48 1.28
C ILE A 63 21.69 7.99 1.11
N THR A 64 21.09 7.63 -0.03
CA THR A 64 20.70 6.26 -0.38
C THR A 64 21.91 5.34 -0.52
N LYS A 65 23.09 5.87 -0.89
CA LYS A 65 24.33 5.09 -1.00
C LYS A 65 24.75 4.46 0.32
N TYR A 66 24.39 5.09 1.44
CA TYR A 66 24.74 4.65 2.79
C TYR A 66 23.65 3.79 3.45
N GLN A 67 22.58 3.42 2.73
CA GLN A 67 21.43 2.69 3.31
C GLN A 67 21.85 1.33 3.89
N GLY A 68 22.78 0.65 3.22
CA GLY A 68 23.37 -0.60 3.69
C GLY A 68 24.36 -0.42 4.84
N ASP A 69 24.92 0.78 4.97
CA ASP A 69 25.95 1.08 5.96
C ASP A 69 25.34 1.47 7.29
N ILE A 70 24.28 2.26 7.36
CA ILE A 70 23.84 2.82 8.65
C ILE A 70 22.99 1.82 9.46
N VAL A 71 23.29 1.65 10.76
CA VAL A 71 22.50 0.83 11.69
C VAL A 71 21.15 1.49 12.00
N TYR A 72 20.13 0.69 12.31
CA TYR A 72 18.87 1.20 12.82
C TYR A 72 19.03 1.90 14.19
N PRO A 73 18.22 2.92 14.48
CA PRO A 73 18.23 3.54 15.81
C PRO A 73 17.75 2.57 16.89
N GLU A 74 18.29 2.73 18.10
CA GLU A 74 17.87 2.00 19.31
C GLU A 74 16.51 2.48 19.83
N GLY A 75 16.02 3.62 19.35
CA GLY A 75 14.72 4.21 19.68
C GLY A 75 14.69 5.71 19.40
N VAL A 76 13.55 6.35 19.63
CA VAL A 76 13.39 7.81 19.52
C VAL A 76 13.17 8.35 20.93
N TYR A 77 14.19 9.01 21.47
CA TYR A 77 14.18 9.54 22.83
C TYR A 77 14.40 11.05 22.77
N GLU A 78 13.56 11.83 23.47
CA GLU A 78 13.72 13.29 23.57
C GLU A 78 14.97 13.66 24.39
N HIS A 79 15.30 12.84 25.37
CA HIS A 79 16.48 13.00 26.23
C HIS A 79 17.28 11.69 26.27
N ALA A 80 18.54 11.76 26.71
CA ALA A 80 19.31 10.54 26.97
C ALA A 80 18.56 9.70 28.02
N PRO A 81 18.29 8.40 27.81
CA PRO A 81 17.57 7.58 28.79
C PRO A 81 18.40 7.38 30.05
N ASP A 82 17.82 7.50 31.25
CA ASP A 82 18.53 7.37 32.53
C ASP A 82 19.18 5.98 32.76
N PRO A 83 20.28 5.89 33.55
CA PRO A 83 20.90 4.60 33.88
C PRO A 83 19.88 3.65 34.51
N PRO A 84 20.10 2.33 34.42
CA PRO A 84 19.00 1.38 34.45
C PRO A 84 18.31 1.41 35.81
N HIS A 85 17.15 2.04 35.85
CA HIS A 85 16.02 1.25 36.28
C HIS A 85 15.84 0.25 35.13
N GLN A 86 15.88 -1.04 35.46
CA GLN A 86 15.21 -2.01 34.61
C GLN A 86 13.91 -1.35 34.15
N PRO A 87 13.51 -1.45 32.87
CA PRO A 87 12.13 -1.14 32.58
C PRO A 87 11.31 -1.97 33.57
N GLU A 88 10.73 -1.32 34.60
CA GLU A 88 9.61 -1.90 35.38
C GLU A 88 8.41 -2.13 34.45
N VAL A 89 8.56 -1.69 33.21
CA VAL A 89 7.57 -1.41 32.19
C VAL A 89 7.92 -2.33 31.02
N GLY A 90 7.00 -3.22 30.64
CA GLY A 90 7.29 -4.36 29.77
C GLY A 90 7.62 -3.95 28.33
N PRO A 91 7.99 -4.91 27.46
CA PRO A 91 8.14 -4.67 26.01
C PRO A 91 6.86 -4.13 25.34
N GLU A 92 5.72 -4.13 26.05
CA GLU A 92 4.44 -3.58 25.61
C GLU A 92 4.37 -2.04 25.76
N ASP A 93 5.31 -1.39 26.44
CA ASP A 93 5.20 0.04 26.79
C ASP A 93 6.13 0.99 26.03
N GLU A 94 6.83 0.50 24.98
CA GLU A 94 7.62 1.34 24.04
C GLU A 94 7.05 1.43 22.59
N PRO A 95 5.74 1.68 22.38
CA PRO A 95 5.16 1.73 21.03
C PRO A 95 5.88 2.66 20.04
N PRO A 96 6.36 3.87 20.41
CA PRO A 96 7.01 4.78 19.47
C PRO A 96 8.28 4.20 18.81
N LYS A 97 9.09 3.45 19.58
CA LYS A 97 10.32 2.82 19.08
C LYS A 97 10.02 1.75 18.05
N TYR A 98 9.06 0.87 18.35
CA TYR A 98 8.66 -0.17 17.42
C TYR A 98 8.05 0.42 16.15
N ILE A 99 7.19 1.43 16.27
CA ILE A 99 6.58 2.09 15.10
C ILE A 99 7.66 2.70 14.21
N TYR A 100 8.61 3.44 14.77
CA TYR A 100 9.64 4.09 13.99
C TYR A 100 10.51 3.07 13.23
N SER A 101 10.99 2.02 13.90
CA SER A 101 11.77 0.95 13.28
C SER A 101 10.98 0.17 12.23
N SER A 102 9.70 -0.12 12.51
CA SER A 102 8.80 -0.75 11.53
C SER A 102 8.65 0.12 10.29
N LEU A 103 8.41 1.42 10.43
CA LEU A 103 8.26 2.35 9.30
C LEU A 103 9.52 2.44 8.43
N ILE A 104 10.72 2.37 9.03
CA ILE A 104 11.97 2.29 8.27
C ILE A 104 12.08 0.97 7.51
N SER A 105 11.85 -0.16 8.19
CA SER A 105 11.98 -1.48 7.56
C SER A 105 11.01 -1.65 6.39
N LEU A 106 9.78 -1.15 6.53
CA LEU A 106 8.80 -1.11 5.44
C LEU A 106 9.26 -0.23 4.29
N ARG A 107 9.89 0.92 4.57
CA ARG A 107 10.43 1.80 3.53
C ARG A 107 11.50 1.11 2.70
N ILE A 108 12.41 0.37 3.34
CA ILE A 108 13.48 -0.35 2.64
C ILE A 108 12.89 -1.42 1.72
N LEU A 109 11.91 -2.17 2.23
CA LEU A 109 11.17 -3.16 1.44
C LEU A 109 10.52 -2.49 0.22
N LEU A 110 9.86 -1.36 0.43
CA LEU A 110 9.21 -0.60 -0.63
C LEU A 110 10.19 -0.05 -1.67
N ASN A 111 11.35 0.45 -1.26
CA ASN A 111 12.38 0.89 -2.20
C ASN A 111 12.85 -0.28 -3.09
N GLY A 112 13.01 -1.48 -2.51
CA GLY A 112 13.28 -2.71 -3.25
C GLY A 112 12.17 -3.05 -4.25
N ALA A 113 10.92 -3.08 -3.78
CA ALA A 113 9.75 -3.36 -4.62
C ALA A 113 9.60 -2.33 -5.76
N HIS A 114 9.81 -1.05 -5.47
CA HIS A 114 9.72 0.03 -6.46
C HIS A 114 10.76 -0.16 -7.57
N ASN A 115 12.01 -0.45 -7.22
CA ASN A 115 13.06 -0.73 -8.20
C ASN A 115 12.76 -1.97 -9.05
N SER A 116 12.25 -3.05 -8.44
CA SER A 116 11.91 -4.28 -9.18
C SER A 116 10.70 -4.13 -10.10
N LEU A 117 9.68 -3.35 -9.70
CA LEU A 117 8.44 -3.18 -10.45
C LEU A 117 8.52 -2.05 -11.48
N TYR A 118 9.05 -0.90 -11.08
CA TYR A 118 9.04 0.33 -11.87
C TYR A 118 10.41 0.66 -12.47
N GLY A 119 11.52 0.24 -11.84
CA GLY A 119 12.87 0.42 -12.41
C GLY A 119 13.16 -0.46 -13.64
N ALA A 120 12.37 -1.52 -13.83
CA ALA A 120 12.44 -2.42 -14.98
C ALA A 120 11.34 -2.14 -16.03
N MET A 121 10.63 -1.01 -15.94
CA MET A 121 9.64 -0.61 -16.95
C MET A 121 10.33 -0.47 -18.31
N GLY A 122 9.85 -1.22 -19.30
CA GLY A 122 10.44 -1.26 -20.64
C GLY A 122 11.31 -2.50 -20.94
N ASN A 123 11.55 -3.38 -19.97
CA ASN A 123 12.17 -4.69 -20.24
C ASN A 123 11.08 -5.77 -20.49
N PRO A 124 10.90 -6.24 -21.74
CA PRO A 124 9.86 -7.22 -22.07
C PRO A 124 10.05 -8.60 -21.41
N LYS A 125 11.21 -8.86 -20.79
CA LYS A 125 11.47 -10.08 -20.02
C LYS A 125 11.00 -10.01 -18.56
N ASN A 126 10.59 -8.83 -18.07
CA ASN A 126 10.17 -8.69 -16.69
C ASN A 126 8.75 -9.22 -16.50
N ASN A 127 8.61 -10.30 -15.71
CA ASN A 127 7.30 -10.83 -15.35
C ASN A 127 6.71 -10.00 -14.20
N ILE A 128 6.17 -8.83 -14.54
CA ILE A 128 5.58 -7.86 -13.58
C ILE A 128 4.54 -8.53 -12.68
N TYR A 129 3.74 -9.45 -13.22
CA TYR A 129 2.74 -10.21 -12.48
C TYR A 129 3.37 -11.03 -11.34
N ASN A 130 4.36 -11.88 -11.67
CA ASN A 130 5.04 -12.71 -10.67
C ASN A 130 5.88 -11.87 -9.68
N THR A 131 6.46 -10.77 -10.15
CA THR A 131 7.19 -9.83 -9.29
C THR A 131 6.26 -9.18 -8.27
N ALA A 132 5.10 -8.67 -8.70
CA ALA A 132 4.11 -8.07 -7.81
C ALA A 132 3.54 -9.07 -6.80
N LYS A 133 3.26 -10.31 -7.26
CA LYS A 133 2.81 -11.41 -6.39
C LYS A 133 3.84 -11.71 -5.30
N THR A 134 5.11 -11.91 -5.68
CA THR A 134 6.19 -12.14 -4.72
C THR A 134 6.33 -10.98 -3.73
N MET A 135 6.26 -9.74 -4.21
CA MET A 135 6.40 -8.55 -3.36
C MET A 135 5.23 -8.39 -2.38
N VAL A 136 3.99 -8.67 -2.78
CA VAL A 136 2.85 -8.58 -1.85
C VAL A 136 2.97 -9.62 -0.73
N ASP A 137 3.47 -10.82 -1.04
CA ASP A 137 3.71 -11.87 -0.06
C ASP A 137 4.81 -11.46 0.93
N ILE A 138 5.90 -10.83 0.45
CA ILE A 138 6.94 -10.27 1.32
C ILE A 138 6.36 -9.20 2.26
N VAL A 139 5.50 -8.29 1.77
CA VAL A 139 4.85 -7.29 2.64
C VAL A 139 3.94 -7.96 3.68
N LYS A 140 3.20 -9.02 3.30
CA LYS A 140 2.35 -9.80 4.23
C LYS A 140 3.17 -10.49 5.31
N ILE A 141 4.26 -11.15 4.93
CA ILE A 141 5.20 -11.80 5.87
C ILE A 141 5.80 -10.74 6.81
N TRP A 142 6.22 -9.60 6.26
CA TRP A 142 6.73 -8.48 7.05
C TRP A 142 5.70 -7.96 8.07
N ARG A 143 4.41 -7.83 7.70
CA ARG A 143 3.34 -7.46 8.64
C ARG A 143 3.19 -8.52 9.74
N GLY A 144 3.35 -9.80 9.41
CA GLY A 144 3.25 -10.91 10.36
C GLY A 144 4.30 -10.90 11.47
N VAL A 145 5.48 -10.34 11.21
CA VAL A 145 6.58 -10.24 12.19
C VAL A 145 6.52 -8.97 13.06
N LEU A 146 5.51 -8.12 12.89
CA LEU A 146 5.32 -6.96 13.76
C LEU A 146 5.12 -7.40 15.23
N PRO A 147 5.60 -6.62 16.21
CA PRO A 147 5.28 -6.84 17.63
C PRO A 147 3.77 -6.86 17.87
N SER A 148 3.30 -7.61 18.88
CA SER A 148 1.88 -7.77 19.21
C SER A 148 1.14 -6.43 19.33
N ILE A 149 1.74 -5.44 20.00
CA ILE A 149 1.19 -4.09 20.17
C ILE A 149 0.95 -3.34 18.85
N LEU A 150 1.64 -3.72 17.77
CA LEU A 150 1.48 -3.12 16.45
C LEU A 150 0.64 -3.96 15.49
N LYS A 151 0.12 -5.12 15.92
CA LYS A 151 -0.73 -5.97 15.09
C LYS A 151 -2.15 -5.43 15.04
N TRP A 152 -2.83 -5.72 13.94
CA TRP A 152 -4.25 -5.45 13.76
C TRP A 152 -4.87 -6.43 12.77
N HIS A 153 -6.18 -6.57 12.81
CA HIS A 153 -6.98 -7.28 11.82
C HIS A 153 -7.55 -6.33 10.76
N ASP A 154 -7.66 -6.80 9.52
CA ASP A 154 -8.14 -5.99 8.39
C ASP A 154 -9.61 -5.59 8.49
N LYS A 155 -10.37 -6.24 9.38
CA LYS A 155 -11.79 -5.93 9.66
C LYS A 155 -11.96 -5.02 10.88
N GLU A 156 -10.87 -4.62 11.56
CA GLU A 156 -10.94 -3.64 12.65
C GLU A 156 -11.19 -2.23 12.10
N PRO A 157 -11.91 -1.36 12.84
CA PRO A 157 -12.04 0.04 12.45
C PRO A 157 -10.67 0.75 12.44
N PRO A 158 -10.57 1.91 11.75
CA PRO A 158 -9.37 2.74 11.79
C PRO A 158 -8.90 3.05 13.22
N SER A 159 -7.59 3.20 13.38
CA SER A 159 -7.00 3.46 14.69
C SER A 159 -7.35 4.87 15.19
N THR A 160 -7.58 4.99 16.50
CA THR A 160 -7.69 6.29 17.16
C THR A 160 -6.32 6.93 17.44
N ASP A 161 -5.28 6.10 17.56
CA ASP A 161 -3.89 6.56 17.68
C ASP A 161 -3.31 6.94 16.30
N LEU A 162 -2.68 8.12 16.24
CA LEU A 162 -2.11 8.70 15.02
C LEU A 162 -0.95 7.86 14.44
N ASN A 163 -0.10 7.32 15.29
CA ASN A 163 1.09 6.60 14.86
C ASN A 163 0.73 5.19 14.36
N ILE A 164 -0.20 4.52 15.02
CA ILE A 164 -0.79 3.26 14.54
C ILE A 164 -1.58 3.50 13.24
N ALA A 165 -2.40 4.55 13.17
CA ALA A 165 -3.10 4.93 11.93
C ALA A 165 -2.12 5.15 10.77
N ARG A 166 -1.01 5.84 11.03
CA ARG A 166 0.06 6.06 10.03
C ARG A 166 0.73 4.76 9.60
N LEU A 167 1.02 3.86 10.54
CA LEU A 167 1.58 2.54 10.23
C LEU A 167 0.63 1.74 9.34
N ARG A 168 -0.66 1.65 9.73
CA ARG A 168 -1.70 0.97 8.94
C ARG A 168 -1.81 1.58 7.54
N ALA A 169 -1.89 2.91 7.44
CA ALA A 169 -1.94 3.63 6.17
C ALA A 169 -0.76 3.29 5.25
N LYS A 170 0.46 3.25 5.79
CA LYS A 170 1.67 2.92 5.02
C LYS A 170 1.71 1.46 4.58
N VAL A 171 1.23 0.53 5.39
CA VAL A 171 1.17 -0.91 5.01
C VAL A 171 0.14 -1.16 3.93
N TYR A 172 -1.07 -0.59 4.06
CA TYR A 172 -2.07 -0.69 3.01
C TYR A 172 -1.63 0.05 1.74
N GLY A 173 -1.02 1.23 1.87
CA GLY A 173 -0.42 1.94 0.75
C GLY A 173 0.68 1.12 0.05
N ALA A 174 1.49 0.38 0.81
CA ALA A 174 2.50 -0.51 0.27
C ALA A 174 1.89 -1.64 -0.58
N TRP A 175 0.87 -2.32 -0.04
CA TRP A 175 0.14 -3.35 -0.77
C TRP A 175 -0.50 -2.81 -2.05
N TYR A 176 -1.15 -1.66 -1.96
CA TYR A 176 -1.75 -0.99 -3.10
C TYR A 176 -0.71 -0.69 -4.19
N VAL A 177 0.41 -0.03 -3.86
CA VAL A 177 1.45 0.33 -4.84
C VAL A 177 2.08 -0.89 -5.50
N VAL A 178 2.28 -1.97 -4.74
CA VAL A 178 2.82 -3.25 -5.26
C VAL A 178 1.83 -3.94 -6.21
N LEU A 179 0.54 -3.92 -5.89
CA LEU A 179 -0.50 -4.60 -6.67
C LEU A 179 -1.06 -3.74 -7.82
N ARG A 180 -0.80 -2.43 -7.84
CA ARG A 180 -1.32 -1.51 -8.86
C ARG A 180 -1.01 -1.95 -10.31
N PRO A 181 0.19 -2.44 -10.66
CA PRO A 181 0.46 -2.97 -12.01
C PRO A 181 -0.40 -4.20 -12.35
N VAL A 182 -0.71 -5.04 -11.36
CA VAL A 182 -1.59 -6.20 -11.54
C VAL A 182 -3.03 -5.78 -11.79
N LEU A 183 -3.52 -4.79 -11.04
CA LEU A 183 -4.83 -4.20 -11.26
C LEU A 183 -4.93 -3.58 -12.67
N PHE A 184 -3.89 -2.88 -13.12
CA PHE A 184 -3.84 -2.33 -14.48
C PHE A 184 -3.93 -3.43 -15.55
N MET A 185 -3.15 -4.51 -15.41
CA MET A 185 -3.26 -5.67 -16.31
C MET A 185 -4.66 -6.30 -16.29
N ALA A 186 -5.33 -6.33 -15.15
CA ALA A 186 -6.70 -6.83 -15.04
C ALA A 186 -7.69 -5.96 -15.82
N LEU A 187 -7.59 -4.63 -15.67
CA LEU A 187 -8.41 -3.67 -16.41
C LEU A 187 -8.22 -3.78 -17.93
N GLU A 188 -7.01 -4.07 -18.41
CA GLU A 188 -6.74 -4.25 -19.84
C GLU A 188 -7.26 -5.59 -20.39
N LYS A 189 -7.16 -6.67 -19.60
CA LYS A 189 -7.47 -8.04 -20.02
C LYS A 189 -8.95 -8.40 -19.85
N ILE A 190 -9.62 -7.86 -18.83
CA ILE A 190 -11.01 -8.18 -18.49
C ILE A 190 -11.92 -7.14 -19.14
N LYS A 191 -12.36 -7.46 -20.36
CA LYS A 191 -13.21 -6.59 -21.18
C LYS A 191 -14.69 -6.97 -21.18
N GLU A 192 -15.01 -8.13 -20.63
CA GLU A 192 -16.35 -8.72 -20.64
C GLU A 192 -16.78 -9.02 -19.20
N PRO A 193 -18.05 -8.82 -18.85
CA PRO A 193 -18.60 -9.23 -17.56
C PRO A 193 -18.59 -10.76 -17.42
N PRO A 194 -18.76 -11.29 -16.19
CA PRO A 194 -18.90 -12.73 -16.00
C PRO A 194 -20.07 -13.29 -16.82
N PRO A 195 -19.94 -14.49 -17.41
CA PRO A 195 -21.05 -15.15 -18.07
C PRO A 195 -22.23 -15.23 -17.10
N ARG A 196 -23.37 -14.65 -17.46
CA ARG A 196 -24.60 -14.84 -16.69
C ARG A 196 -24.92 -16.33 -16.74
N GLU A 197 -25.04 -16.98 -15.59
CA GLU A 197 -25.53 -18.35 -15.54
C GLU A 197 -26.88 -18.37 -16.29
N ALA A 198 -26.89 -18.99 -17.46
CA ALA A 198 -28.13 -19.24 -18.17
C ALA A 198 -28.94 -20.14 -17.26
N SER A 199 -30.01 -19.60 -16.66
CA SER A 199 -31.04 -20.40 -16.03
C SER A 199 -31.40 -21.52 -16.99
N SER A 200 -31.10 -22.76 -16.60
CA SER A 200 -31.33 -23.99 -17.37
C SER A 200 -32.82 -24.32 -17.45
N HIS A 201 -33.63 -23.38 -17.92
CA HIS A 201 -35.05 -23.52 -18.16
C HIS A 201 -35.33 -23.01 -19.57
N GLY A 202 -35.00 -23.86 -20.53
CA GLY A 202 -35.21 -23.62 -21.95
C GLY A 202 -35.05 -24.93 -22.71
N ASN A 203 -35.92 -25.91 -22.39
CA ASN A 203 -36.15 -27.03 -23.30
C ASN A 203 -36.60 -26.45 -24.64
N SER A 204 -35.75 -26.55 -25.66
CA SER A 204 -36.19 -26.52 -27.05
C SER A 204 -35.66 -27.75 -27.77
N PRO A 205 -36.48 -28.43 -28.58
CA PRO A 205 -36.25 -29.82 -28.96
C PRO A 205 -35.30 -29.90 -30.15
N ALA A 206 -34.60 -31.02 -30.21
CA ALA A 206 -33.79 -31.44 -31.34
C ALA A 206 -34.54 -31.33 -32.67
N ALA A 207 -33.95 -30.64 -33.64
CA ALA A 207 -34.28 -30.82 -35.05
C ALA A 207 -33.34 -31.89 -35.62
N ALA A 208 -33.97 -32.98 -36.03
CA ALA A 208 -33.37 -34.19 -36.58
C ALA A 208 -32.59 -33.95 -37.89
N GLY A 209 -31.53 -34.75 -38.02
CA GLY A 209 -30.91 -35.30 -39.23
C GLY A 209 -31.20 -34.69 -40.62
N GLY A 210 -30.12 -34.30 -41.29
CA GLY A 210 -30.02 -34.26 -42.75
C GLY A 210 -28.66 -34.84 -43.19
N PRO A 211 -28.59 -35.92 -43.99
CA PRO A 211 -27.35 -36.64 -44.27
C PRO A 211 -26.63 -36.09 -45.52
N PHE A 212 -26.38 -34.79 -45.64
CA PHE A 212 -25.52 -34.24 -46.71
C PHE A 212 -24.91 -32.90 -46.29
N ALA A 213 -23.68 -32.92 -45.77
CA ALA A 213 -22.81 -31.76 -45.76
C ALA A 213 -21.36 -32.21 -46.01
N ILE A 214 -20.84 -31.74 -47.16
CA ILE A 214 -19.55 -32.06 -47.78
C ILE A 214 -18.41 -31.38 -46.98
N PRO A 215 -17.23 -32.00 -46.81
CA PRO A 215 -16.11 -31.38 -46.12
C PRO A 215 -15.41 -30.37 -47.03
N THR A 216 -15.45 -29.08 -46.69
CA THR A 216 -14.58 -28.08 -47.34
C THR A 216 -13.32 -27.90 -46.49
N ALA A 217 -12.22 -28.45 -46.98
CA ALA A 217 -10.87 -28.17 -46.51
C ALA A 217 -10.54 -26.69 -46.75
N GLY A 218 -10.33 -25.95 -45.66
CA GLY A 218 -9.95 -24.54 -45.65
C GLY A 218 -8.95 -24.28 -44.53
N THR A 219 -7.73 -24.73 -44.75
CA THR A 219 -6.56 -24.55 -43.88
C THR A 219 -6.28 -23.07 -43.59
N ARG A 220 -6.41 -22.64 -42.33
CA ARG A 220 -5.52 -21.63 -41.72
C ARG A 220 -5.18 -22.04 -40.29
N TYR A 221 -4.16 -22.89 -40.19
CA TYR A 221 -3.40 -23.07 -38.95
C TYR A 221 -2.83 -21.70 -38.55
N THR A 222 -3.46 -21.05 -37.57
CA THR A 222 -2.73 -20.15 -36.70
C THR A 222 -2.24 -21.00 -35.55
N SER A 223 -0.92 -21.20 -35.46
CA SER A 223 -0.26 -21.68 -34.25
C SER A 223 -0.49 -20.67 -33.13
N ARG A 224 -1.66 -20.71 -32.50
CA ARG A 224 -1.78 -20.34 -31.09
C ARG A 224 -1.47 -21.61 -30.32
N GLY A 225 -0.37 -21.59 -29.57
CA GLY A 225 -0.04 -22.66 -28.64
C GLY A 225 -1.29 -23.07 -27.87
N LEU A 226 -1.51 -24.38 -27.77
CA LEU A 226 -2.52 -25.00 -26.93
C LEU A 226 -2.20 -24.60 -25.47
N VAL A 227 -2.63 -23.41 -25.06
CA VAL A 227 -2.68 -23.04 -23.65
C VAL A 227 -3.86 -23.84 -23.10
N ASP A 228 -3.60 -24.69 -22.12
CA ASP A 228 -4.64 -25.44 -21.43
C ASP A 228 -5.72 -24.44 -20.92
N PRO A 229 -6.99 -24.60 -21.33
CA PRO A 229 -8.08 -23.77 -20.84
C PRO A 229 -8.11 -23.68 -19.30
N SER A 230 -7.67 -24.73 -18.61
CA SER A 230 -7.60 -24.80 -17.14
C SER A 230 -6.56 -23.82 -16.55
N GLU A 231 -5.36 -23.73 -17.14
CA GLU A 231 -4.31 -22.79 -16.73
C GLU A 231 -4.74 -21.34 -16.97
N SER A 232 -5.41 -21.08 -18.10
CA SER A 232 -5.92 -19.74 -18.43
C SER A 232 -6.99 -19.25 -17.45
N ASN A 233 -7.83 -20.17 -16.96
CA ASN A 233 -8.89 -19.85 -16.02
C ASN A 233 -8.35 -19.66 -14.59
N THR A 234 -7.34 -20.45 -14.22
CA THR A 234 -6.64 -20.32 -12.92
C THR A 234 -5.93 -18.97 -12.83
N GLN A 235 -5.18 -18.59 -13.88
CA GLN A 235 -4.49 -17.31 -13.93
C GLN A 235 -5.46 -16.12 -13.92
N ARG A 236 -6.61 -16.23 -14.60
CA ARG A 236 -7.65 -15.19 -14.54
C ARG A 236 -8.23 -15.05 -13.12
N THR A 237 -8.52 -16.16 -12.45
CA THR A 237 -9.08 -16.17 -11.10
C THR A 237 -8.10 -15.51 -10.11
N GLU A 238 -6.81 -15.82 -10.22
CA GLU A 238 -5.76 -15.22 -9.40
C GLU A 238 -5.57 -13.73 -9.72
N LEU A 239 -5.64 -13.33 -10.99
CA LEU A 239 -5.60 -11.93 -11.40
C LEU A 239 -6.74 -11.11 -10.77
N ILE A 240 -7.96 -11.67 -10.74
CA ILE A 240 -9.12 -11.06 -10.09
C ILE A 240 -8.92 -10.98 -8.57
N GLU A 241 -8.38 -12.02 -7.94
CA GLU A 241 -8.08 -12.05 -6.50
C GLU A 241 -7.07 -10.96 -6.11
N LEU A 242 -5.95 -10.85 -6.83
CA LEU A 242 -4.95 -9.81 -6.58
C LEU A 242 -5.51 -8.40 -6.85
N SER A 243 -6.41 -8.27 -7.82
CA SER A 243 -7.11 -7.00 -8.09
C SER A 243 -8.04 -6.62 -6.94
N HIS A 244 -8.76 -7.59 -6.37
CA HIS A 244 -9.60 -7.39 -5.18
C HIS A 244 -8.74 -6.90 -3.99
N GLN A 245 -7.62 -7.56 -3.72
CA GLN A 245 -6.70 -7.14 -2.65
C GLN A 245 -6.14 -5.73 -2.87
N CYS A 246 -5.87 -5.34 -4.13
CA CYS A 246 -5.42 -3.99 -4.47
C CYS A 246 -6.48 -2.94 -4.12
N ILE A 247 -7.75 -3.22 -4.41
CA ILE A 247 -8.89 -2.33 -4.14
C ILE A 247 -9.13 -2.20 -2.64
N GLU A 248 -9.13 -3.32 -1.91
CA GLU A 248 -9.27 -3.29 -0.45
C GLU A 248 -8.11 -2.52 0.20
N ALA A 249 -6.88 -2.73 -0.27
CA ALA A 249 -5.73 -1.95 0.20
C ALA A 249 -5.87 -0.45 -0.10
N ALA A 250 -6.39 -0.07 -1.28
CA ALA A 250 -6.66 1.33 -1.61
C ALA A 250 -7.70 1.93 -0.65
N ILE A 251 -8.82 1.24 -0.41
CA ILE A 251 -9.87 1.68 0.52
C ILE A 251 -9.31 1.83 1.94
N GLN A 252 -8.63 0.81 2.46
CA GLN A 252 -8.08 0.80 3.81
C GLN A 252 -7.02 1.88 4.02
N SER A 253 -6.15 2.12 3.03
CA SER A 253 -5.18 3.22 3.10
C SER A 253 -5.83 4.60 3.10
N THR A 254 -7.00 4.75 2.46
CA THR A 254 -7.75 6.01 2.41
C THR A 254 -8.39 6.35 3.75
N ILE A 255 -8.99 5.37 4.42
CA ILE A 255 -9.74 5.58 5.67
C ILE A 255 -8.89 5.47 6.94
N ALA A 256 -7.63 5.07 6.83
CA ALA A 256 -6.77 4.75 7.98
C ALA A 256 -6.69 5.85 9.06
N PHE A 257 -6.94 7.11 8.69
CA PHE A 257 -6.88 8.26 9.59
C PHE A 257 -8.24 8.75 10.11
N ASP A 258 -9.34 8.09 9.74
CA ASP A 258 -10.69 8.63 9.96
C ASP A 258 -11.08 8.73 11.43
N ARG A 259 -10.46 7.94 12.31
CA ARG A 259 -10.74 7.95 13.76
C ARG A 259 -9.67 8.63 14.61
N VAL A 260 -8.67 9.28 14.02
CA VAL A 260 -7.55 9.85 14.78
C VAL A 260 -8.04 10.87 15.83
N GLY A 261 -7.75 10.58 17.10
CA GLY A 261 -8.17 11.40 18.25
C GLY A 261 -9.60 11.13 18.75
N ALA A 262 -10.35 10.20 18.15
CA ALA A 262 -11.62 9.74 18.70
C ALA A 262 -11.42 8.87 19.96
N ALA A 263 -12.47 8.67 20.75
CA ALA A 263 -12.41 7.78 21.92
C ALA A 263 -12.19 6.32 21.45
N PRO A 264 -11.30 5.53 22.09
CA PRO A 264 -10.97 4.16 21.65
C PRO A 264 -12.21 3.28 21.38
N ASP A 265 -13.18 3.33 22.29
CA ASP A 265 -14.39 2.50 22.25
C ASP A 265 -15.56 3.13 21.46
N SER A 266 -15.34 4.30 20.83
CA SER A 266 -16.39 4.95 20.04
C SER A 266 -16.70 4.13 18.78
N PRO A 267 -17.99 3.99 18.38
CA PRO A 267 -18.35 3.29 17.16
C PRO A 267 -17.74 4.01 15.94
N TYR A 268 -17.40 3.22 14.92
CA TYR A 268 -17.02 3.73 13.61
C TYR A 268 -18.18 3.54 12.64
N GLU A 269 -18.66 4.65 12.08
CA GLU A 269 -19.52 4.59 10.90
C GLU A 269 -18.60 4.58 9.68
N ASP A 270 -18.76 3.56 8.83
CA ASP A 270 -17.86 3.33 7.72
C ASP A 270 -17.75 4.57 6.81
N TYR A 271 -16.51 4.94 6.52
CA TYR A 271 -16.13 6.06 5.65
C TYR A 271 -16.54 7.45 6.18
N VAL A 272 -16.91 7.57 7.46
CA VAL A 272 -17.19 8.85 8.12
C VAL A 272 -16.03 9.23 9.04
N SER A 273 -15.37 10.35 8.72
CA SER A 273 -14.27 10.85 9.54
C SER A 273 -14.80 11.40 10.88
N THR A 274 -14.29 10.85 11.97
CA THR A 274 -14.54 11.28 13.37
C THR A 274 -13.31 11.94 13.99
N ARG A 275 -12.31 12.27 13.17
CA ARG A 275 -11.07 12.94 13.55
C ARG A 275 -11.34 14.23 14.32
N LYS A 276 -10.59 14.46 15.41
CA LYS A 276 -10.80 15.61 16.32
C LYS A 276 -9.99 16.86 16.02
N GLY A 277 -9.03 16.79 15.10
CA GLY A 277 -8.18 17.94 14.77
C GLY A 277 -7.28 17.65 13.58
N ARG A 278 -6.52 18.65 13.12
CA ARG A 278 -5.62 18.53 11.96
C ARG A 278 -4.67 17.33 12.08
N LEU A 279 -4.51 16.58 11.00
CA LEU A 279 -3.51 15.50 10.93
C LEU A 279 -2.09 16.08 10.93
N ILE A 280 -1.29 15.70 11.94
CA ILE A 280 0.12 16.06 12.04
C ILE A 280 0.94 14.88 11.53
N VAL A 281 1.13 14.82 10.21
CA VAL A 281 1.94 13.81 9.54
C VAL A 281 3.10 14.45 8.78
N THR A 282 4.17 13.69 8.55
CA THR A 282 5.43 14.18 7.95
C THR A 282 5.22 14.79 6.56
N ASN A 283 4.36 14.19 5.73
CA ASN A 283 4.01 14.70 4.41
C ASN A 283 2.48 14.65 4.22
N ILE A 284 1.77 15.65 4.73
CA ILE A 284 0.31 15.70 4.62
C ILE A 284 -0.16 15.86 3.18
N LEU A 285 0.56 16.63 2.36
CA LEU A 285 0.22 16.82 0.95
C LEU A 285 0.29 15.49 0.18
N GLY A 286 1.42 14.77 0.29
CA GLY A 286 1.55 13.45 -0.34
C GLY A 286 0.56 12.43 0.21
N THR A 287 0.24 12.48 1.50
CA THR A 287 -0.77 11.61 2.11
C THR A 287 -2.16 11.86 1.50
N LEU A 288 -2.56 13.12 1.36
CA LEU A 288 -3.86 13.48 0.80
C LEU A 288 -3.91 13.26 -0.72
N HIS A 289 -2.82 13.55 -1.44
CA HIS A 289 -2.71 13.29 -2.88
C HIS A 289 -2.78 11.78 -3.19
N ALA A 290 -2.23 10.92 -2.33
CA ALA A 290 -2.40 9.48 -2.44
C ALA A 290 -3.88 9.05 -2.28
N GLN A 291 -4.61 9.65 -1.33
CA GLN A 291 -6.06 9.40 -1.17
C GLN A 291 -6.86 9.84 -2.39
N PHE A 292 -6.52 10.99 -2.97
CA PHE A 292 -7.05 11.45 -4.26
C PHE A 292 -6.82 10.41 -5.36
N GLY A 293 -5.57 9.96 -5.53
CA GLY A 293 -5.21 8.97 -6.54
C GLY A 293 -5.96 7.64 -6.37
N ASN A 294 -6.18 7.21 -5.12
CA ASN A 294 -6.99 6.03 -4.83
C ASN A 294 -8.42 6.19 -5.35
N MET A 295 -9.06 7.35 -5.17
CA MET A 295 -10.43 7.58 -5.66
C MET A 295 -10.53 7.49 -7.18
N ILE A 296 -9.51 7.96 -7.91
CA ILE A 296 -9.45 7.80 -9.37
C ILE A 296 -9.39 6.32 -9.76
N VAL A 297 -8.57 5.53 -9.07
CA VAL A 297 -8.45 4.10 -9.36
C VAL A 297 -9.74 3.36 -9.02
N LEU A 298 -10.39 3.67 -7.90
CA LEU A 298 -11.69 3.08 -7.55
C LEU A 298 -12.76 3.43 -8.59
N ALA A 299 -12.79 4.67 -9.09
CA ALA A 299 -13.69 5.08 -10.18
C ALA A 299 -13.41 4.33 -11.49
N ALA A 300 -12.13 4.15 -11.84
CA ALA A 300 -11.74 3.40 -13.04
C ALA A 300 -12.20 1.94 -12.96
N VAL A 301 -12.04 1.30 -11.80
CA VAL A 301 -12.56 -0.05 -11.57
C VAL A 301 -14.09 -0.06 -11.65
N TRP A 302 -14.76 0.90 -11.01
CA TRP A 302 -16.23 1.00 -10.99
C TRP A 302 -16.84 1.11 -12.40
N ASN A 303 -16.15 1.80 -13.31
CA ASN A 303 -16.56 1.96 -14.70
C ASN A 303 -16.09 0.84 -15.64
N SER A 304 -15.48 -0.22 -15.10
CA SER A 304 -14.96 -1.34 -15.89
C SER A 304 -15.77 -2.63 -15.68
N PRO A 305 -15.72 -3.59 -16.63
CA PRO A 305 -16.31 -4.92 -16.46
C PRO A 305 -15.74 -5.70 -15.27
N LEU A 306 -14.51 -5.35 -14.82
CA LEU A 306 -13.89 -5.94 -13.63
C LEU A 306 -14.75 -5.74 -12.38
N ARG A 307 -15.53 -4.65 -12.28
CA ARG A 307 -16.46 -4.44 -11.16
C ARG A 307 -17.40 -5.63 -10.96
N GLU A 308 -17.96 -6.16 -12.03
CA GLU A 308 -18.92 -7.27 -11.94
C GLU A 308 -18.25 -8.55 -11.47
N TRP A 309 -17.01 -8.81 -11.89
CA TRP A 309 -16.24 -9.95 -11.37
C TRP A 309 -15.94 -9.84 -9.88
N LEU A 310 -15.77 -8.62 -9.38
CA LEU A 310 -15.50 -8.35 -7.97
C LEU A 310 -16.78 -8.38 -7.12
N SER A 311 -17.91 -7.92 -7.66
CA SER A 311 -19.19 -7.87 -6.92
C SER A 311 -19.77 -9.26 -6.63
N HIS A 312 -19.44 -10.28 -7.41
CA HIS A 312 -19.82 -11.67 -7.12
C HIS A 312 -19.09 -12.24 -5.89
N ARG A 313 -18.04 -11.55 -5.39
CA ARG A 313 -17.44 -11.90 -4.11
C ARG A 313 -18.27 -11.29 -2.99
N ARG A 314 -18.73 -12.15 -2.08
CA ARG A 314 -19.60 -11.81 -0.93
C ARG A 314 -19.03 -10.74 0.02
N GLU A 315 -17.78 -10.31 -0.15
CA GLU A 315 -17.09 -9.40 0.78
C GLU A 315 -16.46 -8.16 0.12
N SER A 316 -16.79 -7.81 -1.14
CA SER A 316 -16.17 -6.63 -1.74
C SER A 316 -16.66 -5.32 -1.10
N SER A 317 -15.72 -4.51 -0.61
CA SER A 317 -16.02 -3.19 -0.04
C SER A 317 -16.37 -2.17 -1.12
N LEU A 318 -16.15 -2.48 -2.41
CA LEU A 318 -16.44 -1.61 -3.54
C LEU A 318 -17.88 -1.83 -4.04
N ASN A 319 -18.82 -1.14 -3.41
CA ASN A 319 -20.22 -1.02 -3.84
C ASN A 319 -20.60 0.46 -3.99
N GLU A 320 -21.79 0.73 -4.53
CA GLU A 320 -22.23 2.09 -4.86
C GLU A 320 -22.28 2.99 -3.62
N HIS A 321 -22.79 2.45 -2.51
CA HIS A 321 -22.91 3.17 -1.24
C HIS A 321 -21.52 3.54 -0.69
N ASN A 322 -20.63 2.56 -0.57
CA ASN A 322 -19.28 2.75 -0.04
C ASN A 322 -18.46 3.70 -0.93
N LEU A 323 -18.56 3.56 -2.26
CA LEU A 323 -17.89 4.45 -3.20
C LEU A 323 -18.39 5.90 -3.05
N CYS A 324 -19.69 6.09 -2.90
CA CYS A 324 -20.29 7.40 -2.66
C CYS A 324 -19.73 8.04 -1.37
N GLN A 325 -19.69 7.29 -0.27
CA GLN A 325 -19.16 7.80 1.00
C GLN A 325 -17.66 8.09 0.93
N LEU A 326 -16.87 7.20 0.32
CA LEU A 326 -15.43 7.39 0.11
C LEU A 326 -15.12 8.67 -0.67
N PHE A 327 -15.88 8.94 -1.74
CA PHE A 327 -15.74 10.18 -2.51
C PHE A 327 -16.09 11.41 -1.67
N ARG A 328 -17.24 11.40 -0.98
CA ARG A 328 -17.68 12.54 -0.14
C ARG A 328 -16.65 12.85 0.93
N ARG A 329 -16.19 11.82 1.66
CA ARG A 329 -15.17 11.93 2.70
C ARG A 329 -13.84 12.45 2.16
N THR A 330 -13.40 11.95 1.00
CA THR A 330 -12.12 12.37 0.42
C THR A 330 -12.18 13.80 -0.12
N ILE A 331 -13.27 14.18 -0.78
CA ILE A 331 -13.51 15.57 -1.20
C ILE A 331 -13.50 16.51 0.02
N ALA A 332 -14.20 16.14 1.11
CA ALA A 332 -14.28 16.97 2.31
C ALA A 332 -12.91 17.25 2.95
N ILE A 333 -12.05 16.24 3.10
CA ILE A 333 -10.71 16.45 3.70
C ILE A 333 -9.78 17.24 2.76
N LEU A 334 -9.91 17.06 1.44
CA LEU A 334 -9.13 17.82 0.47
C LEU A 334 -9.56 19.28 0.46
N ASP A 335 -10.87 19.56 0.52
CA ASP A 335 -11.43 20.91 0.66
C ASP A 335 -10.95 21.61 1.93
N GLU A 336 -10.97 20.92 3.09
CA GLU A 336 -10.44 21.45 4.36
C GLU A 336 -8.98 21.92 4.21
N MET A 337 -8.20 21.21 3.41
CA MET A 337 -6.76 21.42 3.26
C MET A 337 -6.38 22.24 2.01
N ALA A 338 -7.31 22.46 1.09
CA ALA A 338 -7.12 23.19 -0.17
C ALA A 338 -6.54 24.61 0.01
N PRO A 339 -6.86 25.38 1.07
CA PRO A 339 -6.22 26.68 1.30
C PRO A 339 -4.70 26.61 1.46
N ASN A 340 -4.14 25.45 1.81
CA ASN A 340 -2.70 25.26 2.01
C ASN A 340 -1.95 24.90 0.72
N SER A 341 -2.65 24.49 -0.35
CA SER A 341 -2.00 24.05 -1.60
C SER A 341 -2.95 24.13 -2.80
N PRO A 342 -2.59 24.85 -3.88
CA PRO A 342 -3.36 24.87 -5.13
C PRO A 342 -3.57 23.47 -5.74
N ILE A 343 -2.66 22.53 -5.50
CA ILE A 343 -2.77 21.15 -6.00
C ILE A 343 -3.98 20.44 -5.38
N LEU A 344 -4.18 20.56 -4.06
CA LEU A 344 -5.32 19.93 -3.39
C LEU A 344 -6.66 20.52 -3.85
N ARG A 345 -6.68 21.81 -4.24
CA ARG A 345 -7.86 22.42 -4.85
C ARG A 345 -8.18 21.78 -6.20
N ILE A 346 -7.17 21.59 -7.06
CA ILE A 346 -7.33 20.91 -8.35
C ILE A 346 -7.78 19.46 -8.14
N ASP A 347 -7.14 18.73 -7.22
CA ASP A 347 -7.52 17.36 -6.86
C ASP A 347 -9.01 17.28 -6.47
N THR A 348 -9.48 18.23 -5.66
CA THR A 348 -10.89 18.32 -5.25
C THR A 348 -11.82 18.57 -6.44
N GLU A 349 -11.48 19.51 -7.32
CA GLU A 349 -12.26 19.82 -8.52
C GLU A 349 -12.40 18.60 -9.45
N ILE A 350 -11.30 17.87 -9.64
CA ILE A 350 -11.28 16.62 -10.42
C ILE A 350 -12.20 15.57 -9.78
N LEU A 351 -12.10 15.34 -8.47
CA LEU A 351 -12.97 14.35 -7.81
C LEU A 351 -14.44 14.73 -7.87
N ARG A 352 -14.79 16.01 -7.74
CA ARG A 352 -16.17 16.49 -7.92
C ARG A 352 -16.68 16.30 -9.34
N HIS A 353 -15.81 16.39 -10.35
CA HIS A 353 -16.17 16.09 -11.73
C HIS A 353 -16.43 14.59 -11.91
N ILE A 354 -15.48 13.74 -11.51
CA ILE A 354 -15.60 12.28 -11.58
C ILE A 354 -16.85 11.80 -10.82
N TYR A 355 -17.08 12.31 -9.60
CA TYR A 355 -18.25 11.95 -8.79
C TYR A 355 -19.58 12.22 -9.52
N ARG A 356 -19.67 13.34 -10.25
CA ARG A 356 -20.84 13.68 -11.08
C ARG A 356 -20.97 12.75 -12.29
N GLU A 357 -19.87 12.45 -12.98
CA GLU A 357 -19.88 11.54 -14.13
C GLU A 357 -20.29 10.11 -13.76
N LEU A 358 -19.89 9.63 -12.58
CA LEU A 358 -20.29 8.32 -12.07
C LEU A 358 -21.79 8.22 -11.77
N GLY A 359 -22.52 9.35 -11.76
CA GLY A 359 -23.95 9.37 -11.49
C GLY A 359 -24.33 8.89 -10.08
N LEU A 360 -23.36 8.87 -9.16
CA LEU A 360 -23.58 8.46 -7.78
C LEU A 360 -24.57 9.42 -7.15
N LYS A 361 -25.75 8.91 -6.75
CA LYS A 361 -26.79 9.74 -6.16
C LYS A 361 -26.31 10.23 -4.79
N LEU A 362 -26.44 11.54 -4.57
CA LEU A 362 -26.49 12.10 -3.21
C LEU A 362 -27.73 11.48 -2.54
N LEU A 363 -27.53 10.42 -1.76
CA LEU A 363 -28.49 10.12 -0.71
C LEU A 363 -28.39 11.31 0.27
N ALA A 364 -29.49 12.07 0.27
CA ALA A 364 -29.69 13.27 1.06
C ALA A 364 -29.62 12.97 2.56
#